data_AF-A0A1Z1M0D5-F1
#
_entry.id   AF-A0A1Z1M0D5-F1
#
_cell.length_a   1.000
_cell.length_b   1.000
_cell.length_c   1.000
_cell.angle_alpha   90.00
_cell.angle_beta   90.00
_cell.angle_gamma   90.00
#
_symmetry.space_group_name_H-M   'P 1'
#
loop_
_entity.id
_entity.type
_entity.pdbx_description
1 polymer ?
#
loop_
_entity_poly.entity_id
_entity_poly.type
_entity_poly.pdbx_seq_one_letter_code
_entity_poly.pdbx_strand_id
1 'polypeptide(L)' 'MAVPKKRTSKSKSKKAQWRKKSLSVSRKSLSLAKSLLDNKSNSFVYANFKSINND' A
#
# COMPACT_ATOMS: atom_id res chain seq x y z
N MET A 1 -2.53 37.36 -1.06
CA MET A 1 -2.42 35.93 -0.68
C MET A 1 -2.21 35.84 0.82
N ALA A 2 -2.83 34.88 1.51
CA ALA A 2 -2.60 34.70 2.94
C ALA A 2 -1.21 34.11 3.20
N VAL A 3 -0.46 34.70 4.12
CA VAL A 3 0.87 34.22 4.54
C VAL A 3 0.81 33.71 5.99
N PRO A 4 1.54 32.63 6.32
CA PRO A 4 1.56 32.13 7.68
C PRO A 4 2.32 33.12 8.58
N LYS A 5 1.61 33.71 9.54
CA LYS A 5 2.23 34.67 10.48
C LYS A 5 3.26 34.01 11.39
N LYS A 6 3.12 32.71 11.66
CA LYS A 6 3.98 31.92 12.55
C LYS A 6 4.20 30.52 11.97
N ARG A 7 5.36 29.93 12.26
CA ARG A 7 5.68 28.55 11.86
C ARG A 7 4.78 27.56 12.60
N THR A 8 4.47 26.45 11.94
CA THR A 8 3.80 25.32 12.59
C THR A 8 4.77 24.63 13.56
N SER A 9 4.29 24.28 14.75
CA SER A 9 5.10 23.56 15.73
C SER A 9 5.30 22.10 15.31
N LYS A 10 6.34 21.45 15.86
CA LYS A 10 6.64 20.04 15.54
C LYS A 10 5.48 19.10 15.87
N SER A 11 4.81 19.31 17.01
CA SER A 11 3.64 18.54 17.44
C SER A 11 2.45 18.69 16.48
N LYS A 12 2.24 19.89 15.90
CA LYS A 12 1.19 20.14 14.92
C LYS A 12 1.56 19.71 13.49
N SER A 13 2.78 19.23 13.27
CA SER A 13 3.23 18.74 11.96
C SER A 13 2.43 17.50 11.54
N LYS A 14 1.77 17.54 10.39
CA LYS A 14 0.92 16.45 9.89
C LYS A 14 1.69 15.28 9.25
N LYS A 15 3.01 15.19 9.44
CA LYS A 15 3.89 14.15 8.88
C LYS A 15 3.43 12.72 9.23
N ALA A 16 2.92 12.52 10.45
CA ALA A 16 2.43 11.21 10.90
C ALA A 16 1.26 10.71 10.04
N GLN A 17 0.34 11.58 9.65
CA GLN A 17 -0.79 11.20 8.79
C GLN A 17 -0.32 10.78 7.39
N TRP A 18 0.71 11.44 6.86
CA TRP A 18 1.34 11.05 5.60
C TRP A 18 1.95 9.65 5.68
N ARG A 19 2.69 9.34 6.75
CA ARG A 19 3.28 8.02 6.99
C ARG A 19 2.21 6.94 7.18
N LYS A 20 1.09 7.26 7.83
CA LYS A 20 -0.04 6.33 8.04
C LYS A 20 -0.64 5.82 6.72
N LYS A 21 -0.60 6.60 5.64
CA LYS A 21 -1.06 6.15 4.31
C LYS A 21 -0.24 4.95 3.82
N SER A 22 1.09 5.00 3.94
CA SER A 22 1.97 3.89 3.54
C SER A 22 1.68 2.60 4.31
N LEU A 23 1.41 2.72 5.63
CA LEU A 23 1.05 1.58 6.47
C LEU A 23 -0.24 0.89 6.02
N SER A 24 -1.25 1.68 5.60
CA SER A 24 -2.50 1.13 5.06
C SER A 24 -2.27 0.37 3.76
N VAL A 25 -1.47 0.92 2.84
CA VAL A 25 -1.12 0.27 1.57
C VAL A 25 -0.31 -1.01 1.81
N SER A 26 0.68 -0.97 2.71
CA SER A 26 1.50 -2.12 3.07
C SER A 26 0.66 -3.29 3.59
N ARG A 27 -0.31 -3.03 4.47
CA ARG A 27 -1.22 -4.07 4.99
C ARG A 27 -2.03 -4.74 3.89
N LYS A 28 -2.56 -3.96 2.95
CA LYS A 28 -3.34 -4.47 1.81
C LYS A 28 -2.46 -5.32 0.88
N SER A 29 -1.27 -4.81 0.56
CA SER A 29 -0.30 -5.52 -0.29
C SER A 29 0.16 -6.85 0.32
N LEU A 30 0.43 -6.88 1.63
CA LEU A 30 0.78 -8.11 2.34
C LEU A 30 -0.36 -9.14 2.29
N SER A 31 -1.59 -8.71 2.59
CA SER A 31 -2.78 -9.56 2.52
C SER A 31 -2.95 -10.17 1.13
N LEU A 32 -2.76 -9.36 0.09
CA LEU A 32 -2.84 -9.81 -1.30
C LEU A 32 -1.74 -10.82 -1.63
N ALA A 33 -0.49 -10.55 -1.24
CA ALA A 33 0.64 -11.44 -1.49
C ALA A 33 0.44 -12.82 -0.84
N LYS A 34 -0.06 -12.88 0.40
CA LYS A 34 -0.39 -14.15 1.05
C LYS A 34 -1.46 -14.93 0.29
N SER A 35 -2.54 -14.25 -0.10
CA SER A 35 -3.62 -14.87 -0.89
C SER A 35 -3.13 -15.41 -2.24
N LEU A 36 -2.16 -14.74 -2.85
CA LEU A 36 -1.55 -15.17 -4.12
C LEU A 36 -0.69 -16.43 -3.94
N LEU A 37 0.12 -16.49 -2.90
CA LEU A 37 0.99 -17.64 -2.64
C LEU A 37 0.20 -18.92 -2.34
N ASP A 38 -0.95 -18.79 -1.66
CA ASP A 38 -1.80 -19.93 -1.32
C ASP A 38 -2.60 -20.48 -2.51
N ASN A 39 -2.55 -19.85 -3.70
CA ASN A 39 -3.30 -20.21 -4.93
C ASN A 39 -4.83 -20.38 -4.75
N LYS A 40 -5.40 -19.91 -3.65
CA LYS A 40 -6.84 -19.95 -3.34
C LYS A 40 -7.55 -18.62 -3.63
N SER A 41 -6.94 -17.74 -4.42
CA SER A 41 -7.51 -16.42 -4.72
C SER A 41 -8.69 -16.54 -5.69
N ASN A 42 -9.92 -16.38 -5.17
CA ASN A 42 -11.15 -16.53 -5.97
C ASN A 42 -11.46 -15.33 -6.88
N SER A 43 -10.89 -14.15 -6.62
CA SER A 43 -11.25 -12.90 -7.32
C SER A 43 -10.09 -12.18 -8.00
N PHE A 44 -8.85 -12.63 -7.75
CA PHE A 44 -7.64 -12.01 -8.30
C PHE A 44 -6.88 -13.04 -9.13
N VAL A 45 -6.83 -12.81 -10.45
CA VAL A 45 -6.07 -13.65 -11.38
C VAL A 45 -4.72 -12.99 -11.59
N TYR A 46 -3.66 -13.63 -11.10
CA TYR A 46 -2.30 -13.25 -11.45
C TYR A 46 -1.88 -14.08 -12.66
N ALA A 47 -1.74 -13.42 -13.82
CA ALA A 47 -1.26 -14.07 -15.04
C ALA A 47 0.19 -14.53 -14.84
N ASN A 48 0.36 -15.79 -14.43
CA ASN A 48 1.66 -16.38 -14.23
C ASN A 48 2.14 -16.91 -15.59
N PHE A 49 2.92 -16.12 -16.33
CA PHE A 49 3.45 -16.50 -17.65
C PHE A 49 4.26 -17.81 -17.65
N LYS A 50 4.65 -18.31 -16.47
CA LYS A 50 5.36 -19.58 -16.31
C LYS A 50 4.47 -20.82 -16.45
N SER A 51 3.14 -20.71 -16.32
CA SER A 51 2.22 -21.84 -16.57
C SER A 51 1.88 -22.03 -18.05
N ILE A 52 2.32 -21.13 -18.94
CA ILE A 52 2.04 -21.17 -20.39
C ILE A 52 3.04 -22.06 -21.14
N ASN A 53 4.19 -22.39 -20.52
CA ASN A 53 5.23 -23.24 -21.11
C ASN A 53 5.44 -24.52 -20.27
N ASN A 54 4.38 -25.27 -20.03
CA ASN A 54 4.48 -26.69 -19.68
C ASN A 54 3.83 -27.48 -20.84
N ASP A 55 4.53 -27.49 -21.97
CA ASP A 55 4.55 -28.60 -22.94
C ASP A 55 5.94 -29.24 -22.86
#